data_AF-A0A960ZSM2-F1
#
_entry.id   AF-A0A960ZSM2-F1
#
_cell.length_a   1.000
_cell.length_b   1.000
_cell.length_c   1.000
_cell.angle_alpha   90.00
_cell.angle_beta   90.00
_cell.angle_gamma   90.00
#
_symmetry.space_group_name_H-M   'P 1'
#
loop_
_entity.id
_entity.type
_entity.pdbx_description
1 polymer ?
#
loop_
_entity_poly.entity_id
_entity_poly.type
_entity_poly.pdbx_seq_one_letter_code
_entity_poly.pdbx_strand_id
1 'polypeptide(L)'
;MTKEILAELIDAHQTELFRYLKYLGADYAVAEDLVQDAFLRAFRAASTPDLANPSVRRAWLRRISHNLFMDHCRRHTSSPVFFDSKTADQAEAFWQHEFLPHDEGFGCMEALEQCLHNLPGRSREMIDSFYAGRSSRDEL
;
A
#
# COMPACT_ATOMS: atom_id res chain seq x y z
N MET A 1 -3.20 -11.96 -22.39
CA MET A 1 -4.31 -11.66 -21.46
C MET A 1 -5.34 -10.84 -22.19
N THR A 2 -6.60 -11.26 -22.18
CA THR A 2 -7.70 -10.51 -22.81
C THR A 2 -8.21 -9.43 -21.85
N LYS A 3 -9.08 -8.53 -22.33
CA LYS A 3 -9.62 -7.44 -21.49
C LYS A 3 -10.51 -7.98 -20.37
N GLU A 4 -11.20 -9.09 -20.63
CA GLU A 4 -12.11 -9.75 -19.69
C GLU A 4 -11.32 -10.34 -18.51
N ILE A 5 -10.22 -11.05 -18.79
CA ILE A 5 -9.31 -11.58 -17.76
C ILE A 5 -8.69 -10.45 -16.93
N LEU A 6 -8.40 -9.29 -17.54
CA LEU A 6 -7.93 -8.12 -16.81
C LEU A 6 -9.01 -7.54 -15.89
N ALA A 7 -10.27 -7.46 -16.35
CA ALA A 7 -11.36 -6.96 -15.52
C ALA A 7 -11.60 -7.85 -14.29
N GLU A 8 -11.60 -9.18 -14.47
CA GLU A 8 -11.68 -10.14 -13.36
C GLU A 8 -10.52 -9.98 -12.38
N LEU A 9 -9.31 -9.76 -12.90
CA LEU A 9 -8.13 -9.54 -12.07
C LEU A 9 -8.21 -8.25 -11.25
N ILE A 10 -8.73 -7.17 -11.86
CA ILE A 10 -8.94 -5.89 -11.20
C ILE A 10 -9.97 -6.05 -10.09
N ASP A 11 -11.13 -6.64 -10.39
CA ASP A 11 -12.21 -6.83 -9.43
C ASP A 11 -11.73 -7.64 -8.21
N ALA A 12 -10.92 -8.67 -8.44
CA ALA A 12 -10.38 -9.54 -7.40
C ALA A 12 -9.29 -8.91 -6.51
N HIS A 13 -8.60 -7.85 -6.95
CA HIS A 13 -7.39 -7.38 -6.25
C HIS A 13 -7.29 -5.87 -6.04
N GLN A 14 -8.11 -5.05 -6.70
CA GLN A 14 -8.00 -3.59 -6.61
C GLN A 14 -8.08 -3.08 -5.17
N THR A 15 -9.03 -3.60 -4.39
CA THR A 15 -9.29 -3.18 -3.02
C THR A 15 -8.15 -3.54 -2.09
N GLU A 16 -7.66 -4.78 -2.17
CA GLU A 16 -6.50 -5.24 -1.40
C GLU A 16 -5.27 -4.40 -1.71
N LEU A 17 -4.95 -4.19 -3.00
CA LEU A 17 -3.75 -3.45 -3.40
C LEU A 17 -3.82 -1.99 -3.00
N PHE A 18 -4.98 -1.36 -3.16
CA PHE A 18 -5.22 0.00 -2.72
C PHE A 18 -4.93 0.14 -1.22
N ARG A 19 -5.45 -0.77 -0.41
CA ARG A 19 -5.24 -0.72 1.05
C ARG A 19 -3.84 -1.06 1.48
N TYR A 20 -3.22 -2.02 0.81
CA TYR A 20 -1.82 -2.32 1.03
C TYR A 20 -0.97 -1.06 0.83
N LEU A 21 -1.23 -0.30 -0.23
CA LEU A 21 -0.54 0.98 -0.47
C LEU A 21 -0.90 2.04 0.57
N LYS A 22 -2.16 2.14 1.01
CA LYS A 22 -2.57 3.01 2.11
C LYS A 22 -1.86 2.66 3.43
N TYR A 23 -1.72 1.36 3.72
CA TYR A 23 -0.98 0.85 4.88
C TYR A 23 0.51 1.21 4.81
N LEU A 24 1.11 1.15 3.62
CA LEU A 24 2.49 1.62 3.40
C LEU A 24 2.64 3.15 3.55
N GLY A 25 1.53 3.90 3.63
CA GLY A 25 1.52 5.34 3.84
C GLY A 25 1.28 6.18 2.58
N ALA A 26 0.86 5.57 1.47
CA ALA A 26 0.44 6.34 0.30
C ALA A 26 -0.77 7.21 0.63
N ASP A 27 -0.83 8.43 0.10
CA ASP A 27 -2.08 9.20 0.09
C ASP A 27 -3.11 8.54 -0.84
N TYR A 28 -4.35 9.03 -0.80
CA TYR A 28 -5.46 8.42 -1.54
C TYR A 28 -5.20 8.41 -3.06
N ALA A 29 -4.85 9.56 -3.64
CA ALA A 29 -4.66 9.70 -5.08
C ALA A 29 -3.44 8.91 -5.56
N VAL A 30 -2.35 8.94 -4.80
CA VAL A 30 -1.16 8.14 -5.07
C VAL A 30 -1.49 6.65 -5.03
N ALA A 31 -2.27 6.19 -4.04
CA ALA A 31 -2.66 4.78 -4.00
C ALA A 31 -3.49 4.37 -5.23
N GLU A 32 -4.45 5.17 -5.67
CA GLU A 32 -5.24 4.88 -6.89
C GLU A 32 -4.35 4.79 -8.14
N ASP A 33 -3.45 5.76 -8.33
CA ASP A 33 -2.56 5.80 -9.48
C ASP A 33 -1.61 4.58 -9.50
N LEU A 34 -1.03 4.23 -8.35
CA LEU A 34 -0.10 3.10 -8.26
C LEU A 34 -0.81 1.75 -8.46
N VAL A 35 -2.08 1.61 -8.04
CA VAL A 35 -2.90 0.42 -8.34
C VAL A 35 -3.12 0.29 -9.85
N GLN A 36 -3.47 1.38 -10.53
CA GLN A 36 -3.66 1.36 -11.99
C GLN A 36 -2.36 0.97 -12.70
N ASP A 37 -1.24 1.56 -12.31
CA ASP A 37 0.09 1.24 -12.85
C ASP A 37 0.47 -0.24 -12.63
N ALA A 38 0.14 -0.80 -11.46
CA ALA A 38 0.38 -2.21 -11.16
C ALA A 38 -0.38 -3.14 -12.12
N PHE A 39 -1.67 -2.87 -12.37
CA PHE A 39 -2.47 -3.66 -13.31
C PHE A 39 -2.04 -3.48 -14.76
N LEU A 40 -1.60 -2.27 -15.17
CA LEU A 40 -1.02 -2.04 -16.49
C LEU A 40 0.27 -2.86 -16.69
N ARG A 41 1.11 -2.94 -15.65
CA ARG A 41 2.30 -3.80 -15.66
C ARG A 41 1.93 -5.29 -15.70
N ALA A 42 0.90 -5.70 -14.95
CA ALA A 42 0.38 -7.06 -14.97
C ALA A 42 -0.09 -7.47 -16.38
N PHE A 43 -0.85 -6.58 -17.04
CA PHE A 43 -1.33 -6.79 -18.41
C PHE A 43 -0.19 -6.95 -19.41
N ARG A 44 0.86 -6.13 -19.30
CA ARG A 44 2.05 -6.23 -20.15
C ARG A 44 2.89 -7.48 -19.86
N ALA A 45 2.94 -7.91 -18.60
CA ALA A 45 3.67 -9.09 -18.15
C ALA A 45 2.88 -10.40 -18.33
N ALA A 46 1.66 -10.35 -18.84
CA ALA A 46 0.72 -11.47 -18.79
C ALA A 46 1.07 -12.69 -19.64
N SER A 47 2.11 -12.60 -20.46
CA SER A 47 2.70 -13.77 -21.16
C SER A 47 3.65 -14.58 -20.28
N THR A 48 3.89 -14.15 -19.03
CA THR A 48 4.76 -14.85 -18.08
C THR A 48 4.02 -16.07 -17.52
N PRO A 49 4.55 -17.30 -17.71
CA PRO A 49 3.89 -18.54 -17.26
C PRO A 49 3.56 -18.56 -15.76
N ASP A 50 4.42 -17.96 -14.94
CA ASP A 50 4.30 -17.97 -13.48
C ASP A 50 3.07 -17.20 -12.97
N LEU A 51 2.56 -16.24 -13.74
CA LEU A 51 1.36 -15.51 -13.38
C LEU A 51 0.09 -16.34 -13.57
N ALA A 52 0.14 -17.55 -14.16
CA ALA A 52 -1.03 -18.41 -14.27
C ALA A 52 -1.54 -18.91 -12.90
N ASN A 53 -0.65 -19.04 -11.90
CA ASN A 53 -1.03 -19.46 -10.55
C ASN A 53 -1.61 -18.25 -9.77
N PRO A 54 -2.86 -18.32 -9.25
CA PRO A 54 -3.48 -17.22 -8.52
C PRO A 54 -2.67 -16.70 -7.33
N SER A 55 -2.06 -17.57 -6.53
CA SER A 55 -1.26 -17.18 -5.36
C SER A 55 0.02 -16.45 -5.77
N VAL A 56 0.70 -16.95 -6.81
CA VAL A 56 1.91 -16.30 -7.35
C VAL A 56 1.57 -14.94 -7.95
N ARG A 57 0.46 -14.87 -8.70
CA ARG A 57 -0.03 -13.63 -9.30
C ARG A 57 -0.36 -12.57 -8.25
N ARG A 58 -1.03 -12.95 -7.17
CA ARG A 58 -1.37 -12.07 -6.05
C ARG A 58 -0.11 -11.55 -5.34
N ALA A 59 0.85 -12.44 -5.03
CA ALA A 59 2.13 -12.05 -4.45
C ALA A 59 2.93 -11.12 -5.37
N TRP A 60 2.90 -11.38 -6.68
CA TRP A 60 3.53 -10.53 -7.68
C TRP A 60 2.89 -9.14 -7.75
N LEU A 61 1.56 -9.06 -7.72
CA LEU A 61 0.82 -7.80 -7.70
C LEU A 61 1.19 -6.94 -6.47
N ARG A 62 1.25 -7.54 -5.27
CA ARG A 62 1.72 -6.81 -4.09
C ARG A 62 3.16 -6.32 -4.24
N ARG A 63 4.05 -7.18 -4.73
CA ARG A 63 5.46 -6.82 -4.91
C ARG A 63 5.65 -5.69 -5.93
N ILE A 64 4.90 -5.68 -7.04
CA ILE A 64 5.01 -4.59 -8.02
C ILE A 64 4.43 -3.28 -7.46
N SER A 65 3.31 -3.34 -6.72
CA SER A 65 2.73 -2.17 -6.05
C SER A 65 3.68 -1.59 -5.00
N HIS A 66 4.33 -2.45 -4.21
CA HIS A 66 5.36 -2.04 -3.26
C HIS A 66 6.50 -1.30 -3.96
N ASN A 67 7.06 -1.88 -5.02
CA ASN A 67 8.16 -1.27 -5.76
C ASN A 67 7.77 0.10 -6.35
N LEU A 68 6.56 0.18 -6.90
CA LEU A 68 5.96 1.42 -7.42
C LEU A 68 5.89 2.50 -6.33
N PHE A 69 5.43 2.15 -5.12
CA PHE A 69 5.40 3.06 -3.98
C PHE A 69 6.79 3.51 -3.55
N MET A 70 7.75 2.59 -3.43
CA MET A 70 9.13 2.94 -3.07
C MET A 70 9.76 3.89 -4.10
N ASP A 71 9.50 3.66 -5.39
CA ASP A 71 9.95 4.55 -6.45
C ASP A 71 9.25 5.91 -6.41
N HIS A 72 7.97 5.96 -6.05
CA HIS A 72 7.24 7.21 -5.82
C HIS A 72 7.88 8.00 -4.67
N CYS A 73 8.13 7.35 -3.52
CA CYS A 73 8.77 7.95 -2.35
C CYS A 73 10.17 8.50 -2.67
N ARG A 74 10.99 7.74 -3.41
CA ARG A 74 12.34 8.18 -3.83
C ARG A 74 12.32 9.44 -4.70
N ARG A 75 11.27 9.65 -5.48
CA ARG A 75 11.16 10.81 -6.40
C ARG A 75 10.59 12.05 -5.73
N HIS A 76 9.74 11.90 -4.71
CA HIS A 76 8.98 13.01 -4.12
C HIS A 76 9.52 13.47 -2.75
N THR A 77 10.43 12.72 -2.15
CA THR A 77 11.01 13.07 -0.85
C THR A 77 12.44 13.61 -1.00
N SER A 78 12.67 14.85 -0.54
CA SER A 78 14.02 15.40 -0.25
C SER A 78 14.42 15.27 1.24
N SER A 79 13.57 14.63 2.05
CA SER A 79 13.67 14.54 3.53
C SER A 79 14.11 13.14 4.00
N PRO A 80 14.89 13.00 5.09
CA PRO A 80 15.50 11.72 5.50
C PRO A 80 14.53 10.79 6.27
N VAL A 81 13.24 10.74 5.91
CA VAL A 81 12.37 9.67 6.39
C VAL A 81 12.75 8.42 5.62
N PHE A 82 13.70 7.67 6.16
CA PHE A 82 14.24 6.44 5.59
C PHE A 82 13.15 5.35 5.59
N PHE A 83 12.40 5.27 4.49
CA PHE A 83 11.71 4.03 4.14
C PHE A 83 12.74 3.14 3.44
N ASP A 84 13.48 2.37 4.23
CA ASP A 84 14.50 1.47 3.71
C ASP A 84 13.88 0.12 3.26
N SER A 85 14.67 -0.70 2.56
CA SER A 85 14.21 -2.01 2.09
C SER A 85 13.82 -2.95 3.23
N LYS A 86 14.37 -2.78 4.44
CA LYS A 86 14.05 -3.65 5.58
C LYS A 86 12.71 -3.28 6.21
N THR A 87 12.42 -1.99 6.36
CA THR A 87 11.11 -1.50 6.82
C THR A 87 10.02 -1.94 5.85
N ALA A 88 10.31 -1.87 4.55
CA ALA A 88 9.49 -2.41 3.48
C ALA A 88 9.20 -3.91 3.61
N ASP A 89 10.24 -4.74 3.76
CA ASP A 89 10.10 -6.19 3.92
C ASP A 89 9.34 -6.56 5.21
N GLN A 90 9.54 -5.82 6.30
CA GLN A 90 8.80 -5.99 7.55
C GLN A 90 7.32 -5.63 7.40
N ALA A 91 7.00 -4.55 6.70
CA ALA A 91 5.63 -4.15 6.40
C ALA A 91 4.91 -5.21 5.53
N GLU A 92 5.59 -5.77 4.52
CA GLU A 92 5.05 -6.89 3.73
C GLU A 92 4.80 -8.13 4.59
N ALA A 93 5.77 -8.52 5.43
CA ALA A 93 5.62 -9.69 6.29
C ALA A 93 4.46 -9.52 7.29
N PHE A 94 4.34 -8.33 7.90
CA PHE A 94 3.23 -8.00 8.79
C PHE A 94 1.89 -8.05 8.04
N TRP A 95 1.83 -7.47 6.84
CA TRP A 95 0.63 -7.52 6.01
C TRP A 95 0.19 -8.94 5.68
N GLN A 96 1.13 -9.81 5.32
CA GLN A 96 0.84 -11.21 5.01
C GLN A 96 0.36 -12.01 6.23
N HIS A 97 0.90 -11.73 7.42
CA HIS A 97 0.58 -12.50 8.63
C HIS A 97 -0.68 -12.00 9.35
N GLU A 98 -0.87 -10.68 9.43
CA GLU A 98 -1.90 -10.06 10.27
C GLU A 98 -3.14 -9.61 9.48
N PHE A 99 -2.98 -9.11 8.25
CA PHE A 99 -4.10 -8.51 7.50
C PHE A 99 -4.68 -9.46 6.43
N LEU A 100 -3.83 -10.23 5.76
CA LEU A 100 -4.23 -11.15 4.69
C LEU A 100 -5.18 -12.29 5.13
N PRO A 101 -5.00 -12.92 6.31
CA PRO A 101 -5.80 -14.08 6.70
C PRO A 101 -7.21 -13.74 7.18
N HIS A 102 -7.49 -12.48 7.50
CA HIS A 102 -8.68 -12.10 8.25
C HIS A 102 -9.79 -11.47 7.39
N ASP A 103 -9.52 -10.56 6.45
CA ASP A 103 -10.51 -10.07 5.45
C ASP A 103 -9.92 -9.17 4.31
N GLU A 104 -8.68 -9.38 3.88
CA GLU A 104 -7.97 -8.45 2.96
C GLU A 104 -7.64 -7.08 3.59
N GLY A 105 -7.67 -6.97 4.92
CA GLY A 105 -7.29 -5.77 5.66
C GLY A 105 -8.38 -4.69 5.76
N PHE A 106 -9.64 -5.06 5.50
CA PHE A 106 -10.85 -4.22 5.70
C PHE A 106 -10.96 -3.76 7.15
N GLY A 107 -11.00 -4.69 8.10
CA GLY A 107 -11.33 -4.38 9.49
C GLY A 107 -10.30 -3.50 10.21
N CYS A 108 -9.01 -3.71 9.97
CA CYS A 108 -7.99 -3.02 10.73
C CYS A 108 -7.73 -1.58 10.28
N MET A 109 -7.78 -1.29 8.97
CA MET A 109 -7.65 0.09 8.48
C MET A 109 -8.85 0.94 8.90
N GLU A 110 -10.06 0.37 8.83
CA GLU A 110 -11.27 1.05 9.32
C GLU A 110 -11.20 1.27 10.84
N ALA A 111 -10.75 0.26 11.60
CA ALA A 111 -10.54 0.42 13.04
C ALA A 111 -9.46 1.46 13.37
N LEU A 112 -8.38 1.53 12.59
CA LEU A 112 -7.33 2.55 12.76
C LEU A 112 -7.88 3.95 12.47
N GLU A 113 -8.61 4.13 11.37
CA GLU A 113 -9.21 5.41 11.02
C GLU A 113 -10.23 5.86 12.08
N GLN A 114 -11.05 4.93 12.59
CA GLN A 114 -11.94 5.20 13.72
C GLN A 114 -11.18 5.55 15.01
N CYS A 115 -10.08 4.85 15.32
CA CYS A 115 -9.23 5.17 16.48
C CYS A 115 -8.62 6.58 16.35
N LEU A 116 -8.07 6.91 15.18
CA LEU A 116 -7.52 8.23 14.87
C LEU A 116 -8.61 9.31 14.91
N HIS A 117 -9.82 8.97 14.44
CA HIS A 117 -10.97 9.86 14.52
C HIS A 117 -11.36 10.17 15.97
N ASN A 118 -11.32 9.16 16.83
CA ASN A 118 -11.73 9.24 18.24
C ASN A 118 -10.63 9.72 19.19
N LEU A 119 -9.43 9.99 18.69
CA LEU A 119 -8.31 10.49 19.49
C LEU A 119 -8.56 11.96 19.92
N PRO A 120 -8.44 12.29 21.21
CA PRO A 120 -8.67 13.64 21.71
C PRO A 120 -7.61 14.63 21.21
N GLY A 121 -8.04 15.89 21.01
CA GLY A 121 -7.38 16.92 20.19
C GLY A 121 -5.85 16.97 20.26
N ARG A 122 -5.25 17.06 21.44
CA ARG A 122 -3.79 17.21 21.58
C ARG A 122 -2.99 16.01 21.08
N SER A 123 -3.51 14.79 21.24
CA SER A 123 -2.84 13.57 20.77
C SER A 123 -2.99 13.40 19.26
N ARG A 124 -4.13 13.81 18.71
CA ARG A 124 -4.37 13.81 17.26
C ARG A 124 -3.50 14.85 16.55
N GLU A 125 -3.44 16.07 17.07
CA GLU A 125 -2.60 17.16 16.53
C GLU A 125 -1.12 16.78 16.50
N MET A 126 -0.61 16.06 17.52
CA MET A 126 0.77 15.55 17.52
C MET A 126 1.01 14.50 16.43
N ILE A 127 0.10 13.53 16.27
CA ILE A 127 0.21 12.49 15.24
C ILE A 127 0.13 13.14 13.85
N ASP A 128 -0.82 14.03 13.63
CA ASP A 128 -1.00 14.73 12.37
C ASP A 128 0.22 15.61 12.04
N SER A 129 0.80 16.31 13.03
CA SER A 129 2.01 17.12 12.80
C SER A 129 3.22 16.23 12.46
N PHE A 130 3.36 15.09 13.13
CA PHE A 130 4.47 14.16 12.94
C PHE A 130 4.40 13.45 11.59
N TYR A 131 3.22 12.96 11.19
CA TYR A 131 3.03 12.17 9.97
C TYR A 131 2.66 13.01 8.73
N ALA A 132 2.12 14.24 8.89
CA ALA A 132 1.94 15.17 7.76
C ALA A 132 3.21 15.96 7.40
N GLY A 133 4.36 15.62 8.00
CA GLY A 133 5.65 16.23 7.71
C GLY A 133 5.79 17.68 8.19
N ARG A 134 5.07 18.08 9.26
CA ARG A 134 5.06 19.47 9.74
C ARG A 134 5.96 19.77 10.94
N SER A 135 6.42 18.78 11.71
CA SER A 135 7.42 19.02 12.77
C SER A 135 8.34 17.84 13.04
N SER A 136 9.63 18.13 13.23
CA SER A 136 10.66 17.20 13.74
C SER A 136 10.56 17.10 15.27
N ARG A 137 11.06 15.98 15.82
CA ARG A 137 11.02 15.60 17.25
C ARG A 137 11.54 16.66 18.23
N ASP A 138 12.32 17.62 17.77
CA ASP A 138 12.91 18.69 18.57
C ASP A 138 11.96 19.90 18.79
N GLU A 139 10.76 19.92 18.20
CA GLU A 139 9.81 21.04 18.27
C GLU A 139 8.54 20.78 19.11
N LEU A 140 8.46 19.66 19.85
CA LEU A 140 7.38 19.34 20.79
C LEU A 140 7.81 19.53 22.26
#